data_AF-A0A170YHP9-F1
#
_entry.id   AF-A0A170YHP9-F1
#
_cell.length_a   1.000
_cell.length_b   1.000
_cell.length_c   1.000
_cell.angle_alpha   90.00
_cell.angle_beta   90.00
_cell.angle_gamma   90.00
#
_symmetry.space_group_name_H-M   'P 1'
#
loop_
_entity.id
_entity.type
_entity.pdbx_description
1 polymer ?
#
loop_
_entity_poly.entity_id
_entity_poly.type
_entity_poly.pdbx_seq_one_letter_code
_entity_poly.pdbx_strand_id
1 'polypeptide(L)'
;QAHNGTIEYTSCDWHQGVPTRRGDFEILGYNLLQWLCSTLPWENDLKNKEKVYEKKKEFLANTKDYMDEHFPDVPKVMYEYFEYVSKMKYDAKIEAKRLVPSNIA
;
A
#
# COMPACT_ATOMS: atom_id res chain seq x y z
N GLN A 1 -12.11 16.06 13.49
CA GLN A 1 -11.77 14.64 13.71
C GLN A 1 -11.40 14.06 12.36
N ALA A 2 -10.13 13.68 12.17
CA ALA A 2 -9.65 13.17 10.89
C ALA A 2 -10.03 11.69 10.75
N HIS A 3 -10.70 11.36 9.65
CA HIS A 3 -11.03 9.99 9.27
C HIS A 3 -9.74 9.19 9.05
N ASN A 4 -9.35 8.41 10.05
CA ASN A 4 -8.35 7.35 9.89
C ASN A 4 -8.95 6.31 8.95
N GLY A 5 -8.49 6.28 7.71
CA GLY A 5 -8.85 5.25 6.74
C GLY A 5 -8.63 3.84 7.31
N THR A 6 -9.41 2.89 6.81
CA THR A 6 -9.44 1.49 7.25
C THR A 6 -8.02 0.89 7.29
N ILE A 7 -7.61 0.37 8.46
CA ILE A 7 -6.24 -0.14 8.75
C ILE A 7 -5.79 -1.24 7.77
N GLU A 8 -6.74 -1.96 7.18
CA GLU A 8 -6.50 -3.00 6.19
C GLU A 8 -5.80 -2.45 4.93
N TYR A 9 -6.11 -1.21 4.56
CA TYR A 9 -5.71 -0.61 3.28
C TYR A 9 -4.82 0.62 3.43
N THR A 10 -4.25 0.87 4.61
CA THR A 10 -3.33 2.02 4.79
C THR A 10 -1.92 1.64 4.32
N SER A 11 -1.28 2.52 3.53
CA SER A 11 0.12 2.38 3.14
C SER A 11 1.05 2.60 4.33
N CYS A 12 2.31 2.14 4.20
CA CYS A 12 3.39 2.49 5.13
C CYS A 12 3.60 4.02 5.26
N ASP A 13 3.35 4.79 4.19
CA ASP A 13 3.57 6.24 4.17
C ASP A 13 2.52 7.05 4.97
N TRP A 14 1.34 6.49 5.22
CA TRP A 14 0.34 7.15 6.09
C TRP A 14 0.79 7.22 7.55
N HIS A 15 1.71 6.34 7.98
CA HIS A 15 2.33 6.44 9.30
C HIS A 15 3.28 7.65 9.42
N GLN A 16 3.73 8.24 8.30
CA GLN A 16 4.56 9.45 8.28
C GLN A 16 3.80 10.72 7.86
N GLY A 17 2.50 10.62 7.55
CA GLY A 17 1.65 11.78 7.25
C GLY A 17 1.92 12.42 5.88
N VAL A 18 2.58 11.72 4.96
CA VAL A 18 2.86 12.23 3.61
C VAL A 18 2.16 11.34 2.58
N PRO A 19 1.10 11.82 1.90
CA PRO A 19 0.54 11.11 0.77
C PRO A 19 1.57 11.10 -0.37
N THR A 20 2.11 9.91 -0.67
CA THR A 20 3.01 9.69 -1.79
C THR A 20 2.30 8.88 -2.86
N ARG A 21 2.72 9.05 -4.12
CA ARG A 21 2.22 8.23 -5.24
C ARG A 21 2.50 6.74 -5.01
N ARG A 22 3.65 6.44 -4.40
CA ARG A 22 4.04 5.06 -4.03
C ARG A 22 3.04 4.47 -3.03
N GLY A 23 2.66 5.25 -2.02
CA GLY A 23 1.67 4.86 -1.03
C GLY A 23 0.35 4.46 -1.67
N ASP A 24 -0.16 5.25 -2.63
CA ASP A 24 -1.41 4.91 -3.32
C ASP A 24 -1.31 3.59 -4.12
N PHE A 25 -0.18 3.34 -4.79
CA PHE A 25 0.05 2.07 -5.49
C PHE A 25 0.22 0.88 -4.53
N GLU A 26 0.83 1.08 -3.37
CA GLU A 26 0.94 0.05 -2.32
C GLU A 26 -0.45 -0.35 -1.82
N ILE A 27 -1.32 0.64 -1.54
CA ILE A 27 -2.71 0.43 -1.12
C ILE A 27 -3.50 -0.32 -2.19
N LEU A 28 -3.38 0.11 -3.45
CA LEU A 28 -4.05 -0.57 -4.56
C LEU A 28 -3.57 -2.02 -4.70
N GLY A 29 -2.26 -2.27 -4.53
CA GLY A 29 -1.71 -3.61 -4.56
C GLY A 29 -2.31 -4.51 -3.49
N TYR A 30 -2.44 -4.01 -2.26
CA TYR A 30 -3.07 -4.76 -1.17
C TYR A 30 -4.55 -5.05 -1.42
N ASN A 31 -5.29 -4.10 -2.01
CA ASN A 31 -6.68 -4.34 -2.43
C ASN A 31 -6.77 -5.44 -3.50
N LEU A 32 -5.88 -5.43 -4.49
CA LEU A 32 -5.84 -6.46 -5.53
C LEU A 32 -5.53 -7.84 -4.95
N LEU A 33 -4.56 -7.95 -4.04
CA LEU A 33 -4.27 -9.21 -3.33
C LEU A 33 -5.47 -9.67 -2.49
N GLN A 34 -6.14 -8.74 -1.79
CA GLN A 34 -7.34 -9.05 -1.02
C GLN A 34 -8.44 -9.62 -1.93
N TRP A 35 -8.68 -9.02 -3.09
CA TRP A 35 -9.72 -9.50 -4.02
C TRP A 35 -9.37 -10.84 -4.66
N LEU A 36 -8.08 -11.12 -4.87
CA LEU A 36 -7.61 -12.37 -5.47
C LEU A 36 -7.54 -13.53 -4.47
N CYS A 37 -7.03 -13.28 -3.26
CA CYS A 37 -6.70 -14.30 -2.27
C CYS A 37 -7.66 -14.33 -1.07
N SER A 38 -8.61 -13.39 -1.01
CA SER A 38 -9.60 -13.20 0.06
C SER A 38 -9.03 -12.91 1.45
N THR A 39 -7.71 -12.99 1.64
CA THR A 39 -7.03 -12.80 2.93
C THR A 39 -5.66 -12.17 2.72
N LEU A 40 -5.20 -11.40 3.71
CA LEU A 40 -3.84 -10.85 3.77
C LEU A 40 -3.09 -11.36 5.03
N PRO A 41 -1.77 -11.59 4.96
CA PRO A 41 -0.97 -12.13 6.08
C PRO A 41 -0.97 -11.31 7.37
N TRP A 42 -1.44 -10.06 7.35
CA TRP A 42 -1.52 -9.16 8.50
C TRP A 42 -2.94 -8.90 9.03
N GLU A 43 -3.99 -9.52 8.47
CA GLU A 43 -5.39 -9.33 8.93
C GLU A 43 -5.61 -9.78 10.39
N ASN A 44 -4.87 -10.78 10.85
CA ASN A 44 -4.95 -11.24 12.24
C ASN A 44 -4.28 -10.27 13.23
N ASP A 45 -3.49 -9.32 12.74
CA ASP A 45 -2.67 -8.41 13.55
C ASP A 45 -3.19 -6.97 13.54
N LEU A 46 -4.40 -6.70 13.01
CA LEU A 46 -4.97 -5.35 12.87
C LEU A 46 -5.06 -4.55 14.19
N LYS A 47 -5.03 -5.22 15.34
CA LYS A 47 -5.00 -4.59 16.67
C LYS A 47 -3.64 -3.99 17.02
N ASN A 48 -2.56 -4.44 16.37
CA ASN A 48 -1.19 -3.98 16.60
C ASN A 48 -0.63 -3.35 15.33
N LYS A 49 -0.68 -2.01 15.27
CA LYS A 49 -0.25 -1.22 14.12
C LYS A 49 1.24 -1.40 13.79
N GLU A 50 2.10 -1.53 14.80
CA GLU A 50 3.54 -1.74 14.61
C GLU A 50 3.81 -3.09 13.95
N LYS A 51 3.11 -4.14 14.39
CA LYS A 51 3.24 -5.48 13.82
C LYS A 51 2.77 -5.54 12.36
N VAL A 52 1.67 -4.86 12.03
CA VAL A 52 1.19 -4.74 10.64
C VAL A 52 2.22 -3.98 9.79
N TYR A 53 2.81 -2.91 10.32
CA TYR A 53 3.83 -2.14 9.62
C TYR A 53 5.10 -2.97 9.33
N GLU A 54 5.62 -3.71 10.31
CA GLU A 54 6.80 -4.56 10.10
C GLU A 54 6.53 -5.66 9.06
N LYS A 55 5.35 -6.29 9.09
CA LYS A 55 4.95 -7.28 8.06
C LYS A 55 4.89 -6.68 6.65
N LYS A 56 4.33 -5.48 6.52
CA LYS A 56 4.26 -4.78 5.21
C LYS A 56 5.65 -4.39 4.71
N LYS A 57 6.55 -3.98 5.61
CA LYS A 57 7.94 -3.66 5.30
C LYS A 57 8.73 -4.90 4.87
N GLU A 58 8.55 -6.02 5.55
CA GLU A 58 9.12 -7.32 5.18
C GLU A 58 8.64 -7.77 3.79
N PHE A 59 7.33 -7.66 3.53
CA PHE A 59 6.74 -7.95 2.23
C PHE A 59 7.36 -7.10 1.11
N LEU A 60 7.57 -5.79 1.31
CA LEU A 60 8.20 -4.94 0.29
C LEU A 60 9.71 -5.16 0.16
N ALA A 61 10.38 -5.63 1.22
CA ALA A 61 11.80 -5.96 1.18
C ALA A 61 12.06 -7.27 0.41
N ASN A 62 11.20 -8.28 0.60
CA ASN A 62 11.34 -9.62 0.05
C ASN A 62 10.10 -10.05 -0.74
N THR A 63 9.63 -9.19 -1.64
CA THR A 63 8.34 -9.35 -2.34
C THR A 63 8.16 -10.71 -2.99
N LYS A 64 9.19 -11.21 -3.69
CA LYS A 64 9.08 -12.49 -4.40
C LYS A 64 8.88 -13.66 -3.44
N ASP A 65 9.78 -13.82 -2.48
CA ASP A 65 9.75 -14.93 -1.53
C ASP A 65 8.47 -14.88 -0.66
N TYR A 66 8.06 -13.68 -0.24
CA TYR A 66 6.85 -13.48 0.54
C TYR A 66 5.59 -13.81 -0.28
N MET A 67 5.56 -13.47 -1.57
CA MET A 67 4.46 -13.83 -2.45
C MET A 67 4.41 -15.34 -2.75
N ASP A 68 5.56 -15.97 -2.92
CA ASP A 68 5.63 -17.43 -3.14
C ASP A 68 5.15 -18.21 -1.90
N GLU A 69 5.42 -17.70 -0.68
CA GLU A 69 4.98 -18.33 0.57
C GLU A 69 3.48 -18.11 0.86
N HIS A 70 2.98 -16.89 0.65
CA HIS A 70 1.65 -16.49 1.13
C HIS A 70 0.58 -16.37 0.03
N PHE A 71 0.97 -16.29 -1.24
CA PHE A 71 0.09 -16.03 -2.37
C PHE A 71 0.44 -16.91 -3.60
N PRO A 72 0.50 -18.25 -3.49
CA PRO A 72 1.01 -19.11 -4.56
C PRO A 72 0.18 -19.10 -5.85
N ASP A 73 -1.10 -18.74 -5.77
CA ASP A 73 -2.05 -18.79 -6.90
C ASP A 73 -2.29 -17.42 -7.57
N VAL A 74 -1.48 -16.40 -7.25
CA VAL A 74 -1.64 -15.07 -7.85
C VAL A 74 -1.03 -14.97 -9.25
N PRO A 75 -1.66 -14.24 -10.17
CA PRO A 75 -1.11 -13.98 -11.49
C PRO A 75 0.28 -13.31 -11.44
N LYS A 76 1.17 -13.69 -12.37
CA LYS A 76 2.53 -13.12 -12.49
C LYS A 76 2.56 -11.58 -12.51
N VAL A 77 1.53 -10.95 -13.06
CA VAL A 77 1.41 -9.48 -13.08
C VAL A 77 1.43 -8.86 -11.68
N MET A 78 0.98 -9.58 -10.64
CA MET A 78 1.06 -9.09 -9.26
C MET A 78 2.50 -9.02 -8.75
N TYR A 79 3.35 -9.97 -9.13
CA TYR A 79 4.78 -9.92 -8.79
C TYR A 79 5.45 -8.73 -9.46
N GLU A 80 5.20 -8.53 -10.75
CA GLU A 80 5.73 -7.39 -11.52
C GLU A 80 5.24 -6.05 -10.96
N TYR A 81 3.97 -6.00 -10.53
CA TYR A 81 3.37 -4.84 -9.90
C TYR A 81 4.08 -4.47 -8.59
N PHE A 82 4.25 -5.41 -7.66
CA PHE A 82 4.90 -5.10 -6.38
C PHE A 82 6.41 -4.89 -6.51
N GLU A 83 7.07 -5.56 -7.47
CA GLU A 83 8.46 -5.27 -7.81
C GLU A 83 8.62 -3.83 -8.36
N TYR A 84 7.65 -3.36 -9.15
CA TYR A 84 7.62 -1.96 -9.58
C TYR A 84 7.42 -1.02 -8.38
N VAL A 85 6.43 -1.29 -7.52
CA VAL A 85 6.14 -0.46 -6.32
C VAL A 85 7.32 -0.40 -5.35
N SER A 86 8.03 -1.51 -5.11
CA SER A 86 9.18 -1.54 -4.20
C SER A 86 10.35 -0.70 -4.70
N LYS A 87 10.53 -0.62 -6.04
CA LYS A 87 11.56 0.19 -6.72
C LYS A 87 11.16 1.66 -6.90
N MET A 88 9.90 2.03 -6.67
CA MET A 88 9.48 3.42 -6.73
C MET A 88 10.23 4.23 -5.66
N LYS A 89 10.92 5.27 -6.12
CA LYS A 89 11.53 6.27 -5.23
C LYS A 89 10.43 6.94 -4.42
N TYR A 90 10.79 7.40 -3.22
CA TYR A 90 9.99 8.33 -2.45
C TYR A 90 9.94 9.66 -3.22
N ASP A 91 9.06 9.74 -4.23
CA ASP A 91 8.72 11.00 -4.87
C ASP A 91 7.89 11.78 -3.85
N ALA A 92 8.61 12.53 -3.02
CA ALA A 92 8.06 13.46 -2.06
C ALA A 92 7.12 14.42 -2.79
N LYS A 93 5.92 14.58 -2.20
CA LYS A 93 4.81 15.44 -2.62
C LYS A 93 4.10 15.03 -3.92
N ILE A 94 2.91 14.46 -3.75
CA ILE A 94 1.80 14.89 -4.59
C ILE A 94 1.54 16.36 -4.23
N GLU A 95 2.11 17.31 -4.98
CA GLU A 95 1.51 18.64 -5.02
C GLU A 95 0.16 18.46 -5.70
N ALA A 96 -0.87 18.24 -4.89
CA ALA A 96 -2.24 18.46 -5.30
C ALA A 96 -2.33 19.94 -5.66
N LYS A 97 -1.96 20.29 -6.90
CA LYS A 97 -2.40 21.51 -7.54
C LYS A 97 -3.91 21.43 -7.53
N ARG A 98 -4.45 22.02 -6.47
CA ARG A 98 -5.76 22.59 -6.31
C ARG A 98 -6.38 22.84 -7.68
N LEU A 99 -7.14 21.88 -8.20
CA LEU A 99 -8.13 22.09 -9.25
C LEU A 99 -9.31 22.82 -8.60
N VAL A 100 -9.05 24.00 -8.03
CA VAL A 100 -10.09 25.00 -7.85
C VAL A 100 -9.90 25.90 -9.06
N PRO A 101 -10.82 25.91 -10.03
CA PRO A 101 -10.80 26.93 -11.06
C PRO A 101 -10.84 28.27 -10.34
N SER A 102 -9.71 28.98 -10.39
CA SER A 102 -9.63 30.40 -10.08
C SER A 102 -10.39 31.13 -11.17
N ASN A 103 -11.71 31.18 -11.02
CA ASN A 103 -12.63 32.14 -11.64
C ASN A 103 -14.07 31.71 -11.34
N ILE A 104 -14.61 32.10 -10.19
CA ILE A 104 -16.01 32.53 -10.08
C ILE A 104 -16.10 33.63 -9.01
N ALA A 105 -16.40 34.85 -9.50
CA ALA A 105 -16.88 36.07 -8.85
C ALA A 105 -16.00 36.74 -7.78
#